data_AF-A0A5E4UHM7-F1
#
_entry.id   AF-A0A5E4UHM7-F1
#
_cell.length_a   1.000
_cell.length_b   1.000
_cell.length_c   1.000
_cell.angle_alpha   90.00
_cell.angle_beta   90.00
_cell.angle_gamma   90.00
#
_symmetry.space_group_name_H-M   'P 1'
#
loop_
_entity.id
_entity.type
_entity.pdbx_description
1 polymer ?
#
loop_
_entity_poly.entity_id
_entity_poly.type
_entity_poly.pdbx_seq_one_letter_code
_entity_poly.pdbx_strand_id
1 'polypeptide(L)'
;MALRAGNGATHIYRVKSCTSRKHAAEERLAGALFALTGLRTPPVRLADHCSQWVDGTQIPDKVYLASEWVESFEDLGHWLTGPHARAAIVRAFPDASENYDTLCAIALAAEHHMQQCCGGRPFWQLAGDAAARHRAAHARRFAALEALNRLLPVAYRNEQERHYLASLWIGNWDPLNCHMENFGYCADATGAPRGMTLDFGAALQMGFQGQLKEDNFEVVVSQRAQLRSLAPIEQHFARADAAFGPSLPSGPLAGPGVLPYGRQLETCVERLRAVDPDRDVATLADSGSALSISVEMAYRLQRISDSAIAAVVADCRADPAPDDTLAWRREDEVAALMIARREDCVRRLGHGWVKRWATLHAARARAIALRQDRLLEDAMRCPS
;
A
#
# COMPACT_ATOMS: atom_id res chain seq x y z
N MET A 1 -10.94 7.84 17.13
CA MET A 1 -10.54 8.63 18.32
C MET A 1 -10.50 10.10 17.99
N ALA A 2 -11.22 10.98 18.68
CA ALA A 2 -11.08 12.43 18.48
C ALA A 2 -10.25 13.02 19.62
N LEU A 3 -9.10 13.62 19.30
CA LEU A 3 -8.24 14.32 20.25
C LEU A 3 -8.24 15.81 19.91
N ARG A 4 -8.44 16.69 20.90
CA ARG A 4 -8.24 18.12 20.73
C ARG A 4 -6.78 18.46 20.96
N ALA A 5 -6.13 19.06 19.96
CA ALA A 5 -4.80 19.64 20.12
C ALA A 5 -4.88 20.91 20.99
N GLY A 6 -3.76 21.26 21.64
CA GLY A 6 -3.64 22.45 22.50
C GLY A 6 -3.88 23.79 21.79
N ASN A 7 -3.98 23.79 20.46
CA ASN A 7 -4.33 24.95 19.63
C ASN A 7 -5.84 25.03 19.31
N GLY A 8 -6.67 24.15 19.87
CA GLY A 8 -8.12 24.10 19.63
C GLY A 8 -8.56 23.31 18.39
N ALA A 9 -7.63 22.79 17.57
CA ALA A 9 -7.96 21.90 16.47
C ALA A 9 -8.35 20.50 16.97
N THR A 10 -9.46 19.95 16.47
CA THR A 10 -9.84 18.56 16.76
C THR A 10 -9.23 17.67 15.69
N HIS A 11 -8.26 16.83 16.07
CA HIS A 11 -7.69 15.80 15.21
C HIS A 11 -8.46 14.50 15.43
N ILE A 12 -8.93 13.89 14.35
CA ILE A 12 -9.55 12.57 14.40
C ILE A 12 -8.50 11.56 13.96
N TYR A 13 -8.40 10.45 14.70
CA TYR A 13 -7.49 9.34 14.44
C TYR A 13 -8.30 8.07 14.23
N ARG A 14 -7.91 7.28 13.24
CA ARG A 14 -8.28 5.87 13.15
C ARG A 14 -7.27 5.07 13.99
N VAL A 15 -7.78 4.17 14.82
CA VAL A 15 -6.97 3.40 15.76
C VAL A 15 -7.11 1.92 15.44
N LYS A 16 -5.99 1.20 15.39
CA LYS A 16 -5.90 -0.24 15.15
C LYS A 16 -5.15 -0.88 16.31
N SER A 17 -5.69 -1.95 16.89
CA SER A 17 -4.98 -2.73 17.91
C SER A 17 -3.86 -3.55 17.27
N CYS A 18 -2.70 -3.60 17.92
CA CYS A 18 -1.56 -4.36 17.47
C CYS A 18 -1.33 -5.59 18.36
N THR A 19 -0.74 -6.65 17.79
CA THR A 19 -0.46 -7.89 18.51
C THR A 19 0.65 -7.71 19.56
N SER A 20 1.64 -6.85 19.27
CA SER A 20 2.68 -6.46 20.23
C SER A 20 3.17 -5.03 19.93
N ARG A 21 3.95 -4.46 20.85
CA ARG A 21 4.62 -3.17 20.64
C ARG A 21 5.60 -3.21 19.46
N LYS A 22 6.34 -4.33 19.29
CA LYS A 22 7.24 -4.50 18.12
C LYS A 22 6.48 -4.53 16.80
N HIS A 23 5.33 -5.21 16.75
CA HIS A 23 4.44 -5.17 15.58
C HIS A 23 4.03 -3.73 15.22
N ALA A 24 3.64 -2.96 16.23
CA ALA A 24 3.25 -1.57 16.05
C ALA A 24 4.43 -0.71 15.56
N ALA A 25 5.61 -0.89 16.15
CA ALA A 25 6.84 -0.21 15.74
C ALA A 25 7.23 -0.51 14.29
N GLU A 26 7.09 -1.76 13.83
CA GLU A 26 7.39 -2.14 12.45
C GLU A 26 6.43 -1.53 11.44
N GLU A 27 5.12 -1.50 11.73
CA GLU A 27 4.13 -0.88 10.85
C GLU A 27 4.32 0.66 10.82
N ARG A 28 4.68 1.29 11.96
CA ARG A 28 5.12 2.70 11.99
C ARG A 28 6.37 2.91 11.14
N LEU A 29 7.39 2.08 11.30
CA LEU A 29 8.65 2.14 10.54
C LEU A 29 8.40 2.02 9.04
N ALA A 30 7.57 1.07 8.63
CA ALA A 30 7.21 0.88 7.22
C ALA A 30 6.52 2.11 6.63
N GLY A 31 5.58 2.71 7.36
CA GLY A 31 4.93 3.96 6.96
C GLY A 31 5.89 5.14 6.87
N ALA A 32 6.81 5.28 7.83
CA ALA A 32 7.83 6.33 7.84
C ALA A 32 8.80 6.19 6.66
N LEU A 33 9.29 4.97 6.40
CA LEU A 33 10.14 4.68 5.23
C LEU A 33 9.39 4.95 3.92
N PHE A 34 8.14 4.48 3.79
CA PHE A 34 7.30 4.76 2.62
C PHE A 34 7.16 6.27 2.38
N ALA A 35 6.92 7.05 3.43
CA ALA A 35 6.77 8.50 3.35
C ALA A 35 8.00 9.19 2.75
N LEU A 36 9.24 8.69 2.98
CA LEU A 36 10.48 9.25 2.43
C LEU A 36 10.48 9.30 0.88
N THR A 37 9.68 8.48 0.20
CA THR A 37 9.50 8.56 -1.26
C THR A 37 8.79 9.83 -1.73
N GLY A 38 8.21 10.59 -0.79
CA GLY A 38 7.36 11.75 -1.05
C GLY A 38 5.97 11.37 -1.59
N LEU A 39 5.57 10.10 -1.49
CA LEU A 39 4.20 9.67 -1.72
C LEU A 39 3.35 9.86 -0.47
N ARG A 40 2.01 9.86 -0.61
CA ARG A 40 1.13 10.15 0.52
C ARG A 40 0.86 8.90 1.34
N THR A 41 1.01 9.04 2.65
CA THR A 41 0.53 8.10 3.66
C THR A 41 0.25 8.92 4.92
N PRO A 42 -0.79 8.62 5.72
CA PRO A 42 -1.03 9.36 6.95
C PRO A 42 0.07 9.05 7.96
N PRO A 43 0.55 10.05 8.72
CA PRO A 43 1.45 9.80 9.83
C PRO A 43 0.81 8.82 10.82
N VAL A 44 1.59 7.82 11.22
CA VAL A 44 1.17 6.82 12.21
C VAL A 44 1.94 7.04 13.50
N ARG A 45 1.24 6.94 14.63
CA ARG A 45 1.81 7.07 15.97
C ARG A 45 1.47 5.85 16.81
N LEU A 46 2.38 5.48 17.69
CA LEU A 46 2.07 4.54 18.77
C LEU A 46 1.14 5.22 19.76
N ALA A 47 0.11 4.50 20.20
CA ALA A 47 -0.83 4.92 21.21
C ALA A 47 -0.93 3.83 22.28
N ASP A 48 -0.39 4.15 23.45
CA ASP A 48 -0.31 3.24 24.59
C ASP A 48 -1.24 3.68 25.71
N HIS A 49 -1.55 2.75 26.63
CA HIS A 49 -2.35 3.02 27.82
C HIS A 49 -3.72 3.65 27.53
N CYS A 50 -4.25 3.44 26.31
CA CYS A 50 -5.50 4.01 25.85
C CYS A 50 -6.59 2.94 25.65
N SER A 51 -6.35 1.70 26.10
CA SER A 51 -7.28 0.57 25.87
C SER A 51 -8.68 0.83 26.40
N GLN A 52 -8.79 1.43 27.59
CA GLN A 52 -10.08 1.76 28.19
C GLN A 52 -10.85 2.76 27.33
N TRP A 53 -10.14 3.69 26.70
CA TRP A 53 -10.73 4.73 25.87
C TRP A 53 -11.08 4.21 24.46
N VAL A 54 -10.26 3.30 23.92
CA VAL A 54 -10.41 2.79 22.55
C VAL A 54 -11.48 1.69 22.45
N ASP A 55 -11.45 0.71 23.35
CA ASP A 55 -12.34 -0.46 23.29
C ASP A 55 -12.92 -0.89 24.65
N GLY A 56 -12.72 -0.08 25.70
CA GLY A 56 -13.26 -0.34 27.03
C GLY A 56 -12.50 -1.40 27.84
N THR A 57 -11.44 -2.01 27.28
CA THR A 57 -10.63 -2.99 28.01
C THR A 57 -9.62 -2.32 28.93
N GLN A 58 -9.31 -2.93 30.07
CA GLN A 58 -8.26 -2.46 30.99
C GLN A 58 -7.02 -3.37 30.87
N ILE A 59 -6.44 -3.43 29.68
CA ILE A 59 -5.24 -4.23 29.39
C ILE A 59 -4.08 -3.24 29.23
N PRO A 60 -3.23 -3.04 30.26
CA PRO A 60 -2.22 -1.98 30.28
C PRO A 60 -1.19 -2.08 29.16
N ASP A 61 -0.88 -3.31 28.73
CA ASP A 61 0.14 -3.63 27.74
C ASP A 61 -0.39 -3.63 26.30
N LYS A 62 -1.69 -3.36 26.12
CA LYS A 62 -2.29 -3.32 24.79
C LYS A 62 -1.85 -2.06 24.05
N VAL A 63 -1.17 -2.27 22.92
CA VAL A 63 -0.65 -1.20 22.06
C VAL A 63 -1.54 -1.01 20.85
N TYR A 64 -1.68 0.24 20.44
CA TYR A 64 -2.42 0.62 19.25
C TYR A 64 -1.57 1.47 18.32
N LEU A 65 -1.91 1.42 17.03
CA LEU A 65 -1.47 2.40 16.05
C LEU A 65 -2.60 3.39 15.78
N ALA A 66 -2.27 4.67 15.87
CA ALA A 66 -3.14 5.77 15.55
C ALA A 66 -2.66 6.46 14.27
N SER A 67 -3.45 6.37 13.20
CA SER A 67 -3.24 7.12 11.97
C SER A 67 -4.20 8.29 11.89
N GLU A 68 -3.74 9.46 11.45
CA GLU A 68 -4.63 10.61 11.25
C GLU A 68 -5.75 10.28 10.24
N TRP A 69 -6.97 10.65 10.58
CA TRP A 69 -8.15 10.48 9.73
C TRP A 69 -8.14 11.53 8.62
N VAL A 70 -8.18 11.07 7.38
CA VAL A 70 -8.29 11.93 6.20
C VAL A 70 -9.72 11.82 5.69
N GLU A 71 -10.55 12.82 5.97
CA GLU A 71 -11.98 12.81 5.66
C GLU A 71 -12.29 12.58 4.18
N SER A 72 -11.48 13.12 3.28
CA SER A 72 -11.69 12.97 1.84
C SER A 72 -11.11 11.69 1.23
N PHE A 73 -10.53 10.80 2.05
CA PHE A 73 -9.97 9.54 1.56
C PHE A 73 -11.06 8.48 1.41
N GLU A 74 -11.07 7.85 0.24
CA GLU A 74 -11.84 6.65 -0.06
C GLU A 74 -10.87 5.57 -0.54
N ASP A 75 -11.01 4.34 -0.03
CA ASP A 75 -10.27 3.20 -0.58
C ASP A 75 -10.64 2.98 -2.06
N LEU A 76 -9.75 2.34 -2.82
CA LEU A 76 -9.91 2.19 -4.27
C LEU A 76 -11.24 1.50 -4.63
N GLY A 77 -11.64 0.48 -3.86
CA GLY A 77 -12.89 -0.24 -4.06
C GLY A 77 -14.12 0.68 -4.00
N HIS A 78 -14.24 1.48 -2.94
CA HIS A 78 -15.34 2.45 -2.79
C HIS A 78 -15.21 3.63 -3.76
N TRP A 79 -14.00 4.14 -3.95
CA TRP A 79 -13.77 5.29 -4.81
C TRP A 79 -14.19 5.01 -6.25
N LEU A 80 -13.90 3.82 -6.78
CA LEU A 80 -14.24 3.39 -8.14
C LEU A 80 -15.75 3.36 -8.43
N THR A 81 -16.59 3.20 -7.41
CA THR A 81 -18.07 3.24 -7.53
C THR A 81 -18.64 4.62 -7.17
N GLY A 82 -17.80 5.52 -6.66
CA GLY A 82 -18.17 6.83 -6.17
C GLY A 82 -18.31 7.93 -7.26
N PRO A 83 -18.88 9.09 -6.90
CA PRO A 83 -19.10 10.19 -7.84
C PRO A 83 -17.78 10.78 -8.39
N HIS A 84 -16.69 10.73 -7.61
CA HIS A 84 -15.39 11.25 -8.03
C HIS A 84 -14.76 10.43 -9.16
N ALA A 85 -14.84 9.10 -9.10
CA ALA A 85 -14.41 8.23 -10.20
C ALA A 85 -15.23 8.46 -11.45
N ARG A 86 -16.57 8.51 -11.31
CA ARG A 86 -17.48 8.81 -12.42
C ARG A 86 -17.09 10.11 -13.11
N ALA A 87 -16.91 11.19 -12.35
CA ALA A 87 -16.55 12.48 -12.90
C ALA A 87 -15.18 12.46 -13.60
N ALA A 88 -14.19 11.76 -13.05
CA ALA A 88 -12.87 11.62 -13.67
C ALA A 88 -12.92 10.84 -14.99
N ILE A 89 -13.68 9.74 -15.02
CA ILE A 89 -13.83 8.87 -16.19
C ILE A 89 -14.63 9.57 -17.29
N VAL A 90 -15.83 10.08 -16.99
CA VAL A 90 -16.70 10.75 -17.98
C VAL A 90 -16.05 12.00 -18.57
N ARG A 91 -15.28 12.76 -17.77
CA ARG A 91 -14.53 13.92 -18.27
C ARG A 91 -13.45 13.53 -19.27
N ALA A 92 -12.76 12.39 -19.06
CA ALA A 92 -11.71 11.92 -19.96
C ALA A 92 -12.29 11.16 -21.16
N PHE A 93 -13.38 10.42 -20.95
CA PHE A 93 -14.00 9.52 -21.91
C PHE A 93 -15.54 9.65 -21.82
N PRO A 94 -16.14 10.66 -22.50
CA PRO A 94 -17.58 10.93 -22.39
C PRO A 94 -18.46 9.73 -22.73
N ASP A 95 -18.06 8.93 -23.72
CA ASP A 95 -18.79 7.75 -24.18
C ASP A 95 -18.74 6.57 -23.19
N ALA A 96 -17.90 6.64 -22.15
CA ALA A 96 -17.80 5.60 -21.13
C ALA A 96 -18.90 5.68 -20.06
N SER A 97 -19.78 6.70 -20.09
CA SER A 97 -20.76 6.95 -19.03
C SER A 97 -21.70 5.75 -18.79
N GLU A 98 -22.32 5.21 -19.85
CA GLU A 98 -23.26 4.09 -19.72
C GLU A 98 -22.58 2.81 -19.22
N ASN A 99 -21.37 2.54 -19.73
CA ASN A 99 -20.56 1.42 -19.28
C ASN A 99 -20.16 1.58 -17.80
N TYR A 100 -19.74 2.77 -17.39
CA TYR A 100 -19.44 3.07 -15.98
C TYR A 100 -20.65 2.83 -15.08
N ASP A 101 -21.81 3.38 -15.44
CA ASP A 101 -23.03 3.28 -14.63
C ASP A 101 -23.48 1.81 -14.50
N THR A 102 -23.34 1.03 -15.58
CA THR A 102 -23.61 -0.42 -15.58
C THR A 102 -22.66 -1.19 -14.66
N LEU A 103 -21.35 -0.96 -14.79
CA LEU A 103 -20.34 -1.63 -13.95
C LEU A 103 -20.48 -1.25 -12.47
N CYS A 104 -20.78 0.02 -12.19
CA CYS A 104 -21.05 0.50 -10.83
C CYS A 104 -22.25 -0.21 -10.22
N ALA A 105 -23.37 -0.31 -10.96
CA ALA A 105 -24.55 -1.04 -10.50
C ALA A 105 -24.25 -2.52 -10.20
N ILE A 106 -23.44 -3.19 -11.04
CA ILE A 106 -23.01 -4.57 -10.81
C ILE A 106 -22.18 -4.68 -9.52
N ALA A 107 -21.20 -3.80 -9.32
CA ALA A 107 -20.34 -3.80 -8.15
C ALA A 107 -21.14 -3.60 -6.85
N LEU A 108 -22.02 -2.59 -6.82
CA LEU A 108 -22.85 -2.27 -5.65
C LEU A 108 -23.87 -3.37 -5.33
N ALA A 109 -24.53 -3.95 -6.35
CA ALA A 109 -25.45 -5.06 -6.14
C ALA A 109 -24.73 -6.31 -5.60
N ALA A 110 -23.53 -6.60 -6.10
CA ALA A 110 -22.71 -7.70 -5.62
C ALA A 110 -22.24 -7.49 -4.18
N GLU A 111 -21.84 -6.26 -3.81
CA GLU A 111 -21.48 -5.90 -2.45
C GLU A 111 -22.64 -6.06 -1.48
N HIS A 112 -23.83 -5.59 -1.85
CA HIS A 112 -25.04 -5.77 -1.05
C HIS A 112 -25.33 -7.27 -0.83
N HIS A 113 -25.16 -8.10 -1.86
CA HIS A 113 -25.34 -9.55 -1.74
C HIS A 113 -24.29 -10.20 -0.83
N MET A 114 -23.03 -9.74 -0.85
CA MET A 114 -22.00 -10.21 0.08
C MET A 114 -22.40 -9.91 1.53
N GLN A 115 -22.88 -8.70 1.82
CA GLN A 115 -23.37 -8.31 3.16
C GLN A 115 -24.55 -9.19 3.62
N GLN A 116 -25.50 -9.48 2.73
CA GLN A 116 -26.61 -10.40 3.00
C GLN A 116 -26.12 -11.82 3.33
N CYS A 117 -25.10 -12.33 2.63
CA CYS A 117 -24.52 -13.65 2.90
C CYS A 117 -23.83 -13.72 4.27
N CYS A 118 -23.20 -12.62 4.69
CA CYS A 118 -22.51 -12.53 5.97
C CYS A 118 -23.48 -12.61 7.16
N GLY A 119 -24.64 -11.95 7.09
CA GLY A 119 -25.64 -11.97 8.15
C GLY A 119 -25.09 -11.55 9.52
N GLY A 120 -24.17 -10.56 9.53
CA GLY A 120 -23.48 -10.09 10.73
C GLY A 120 -22.23 -10.86 11.14
N ARG A 121 -21.91 -11.99 10.48
CA ARG A 121 -20.66 -12.72 10.69
C ARG A 121 -19.57 -12.21 9.75
N PRO A 122 -18.30 -12.27 10.16
CA PRO A 122 -17.20 -11.95 9.25
C PRO A 122 -17.07 -12.99 8.14
N PHE A 123 -16.67 -12.54 6.94
CA PHE A 123 -16.64 -13.38 5.74
C PHE A 123 -15.72 -14.61 5.88
N TRP A 124 -14.63 -14.51 6.65
CA TRP A 124 -13.68 -15.60 6.87
C TRP A 124 -14.23 -16.74 7.74
N GLN A 125 -15.38 -16.55 8.39
CA GLN A 125 -16.08 -17.59 9.15
C GLN A 125 -17.22 -18.25 8.37
N LEU A 126 -17.50 -17.81 7.14
CA LEU A 126 -18.58 -18.39 6.34
C LEU A 126 -18.21 -19.81 5.87
N ALA A 127 -19.20 -20.68 5.86
CA ALA A 127 -19.10 -22.05 5.38
C ALA A 127 -20.34 -22.44 4.54
N GLY A 128 -20.25 -23.59 3.86
CA GLY A 128 -21.34 -24.15 3.04
C GLY A 128 -21.86 -23.17 1.98
N ASP A 129 -23.18 -23.16 1.80
CA ASP A 129 -23.85 -22.34 0.77
C ASP A 129 -23.66 -20.83 0.97
N ALA A 130 -23.54 -20.37 2.22
CA ALA A 130 -23.27 -18.96 2.50
C ALA A 130 -21.89 -18.54 1.97
N ALA A 131 -20.86 -19.38 2.18
CA ALA A 131 -19.53 -19.13 1.62
C ALA A 131 -19.52 -19.18 0.09
N ALA A 132 -20.20 -20.15 -0.51
CA ALA A 132 -20.26 -20.28 -1.96
C ALA A 132 -20.95 -19.08 -2.64
N ARG A 133 -22.07 -18.60 -2.07
CA ARG A 133 -22.77 -17.41 -2.57
C ARG A 133 -21.96 -16.13 -2.36
N HIS A 134 -21.34 -15.97 -1.19
CA HIS A 134 -20.44 -14.85 -0.92
C HIS A 134 -19.30 -14.82 -1.94
N ARG A 135 -18.65 -15.96 -2.20
CA ARG A 135 -17.57 -16.09 -3.18
C ARG A 135 -18.01 -15.69 -4.58
N ALA A 136 -19.18 -16.15 -5.03
CA ALA A 136 -19.70 -15.79 -6.35
C ALA A 136 -20.00 -14.29 -6.46
N ALA A 137 -20.55 -13.68 -5.40
CA ALA A 137 -20.77 -12.24 -5.35
C ALA A 137 -19.45 -11.45 -5.31
N HIS A 138 -18.48 -11.87 -4.51
CA HIS A 138 -17.15 -11.27 -4.46
C HIS A 138 -16.47 -11.30 -5.83
N ALA A 139 -16.51 -12.43 -6.54
CA ALA A 139 -15.96 -12.54 -7.89
C ALA A 139 -16.62 -11.57 -8.89
N ARG A 140 -17.97 -11.42 -8.82
CA ARG A 140 -18.70 -10.44 -9.66
C ARG A 140 -18.31 -9.00 -9.32
N ARG A 141 -18.23 -8.66 -8.02
CA ARG A 141 -17.80 -7.33 -7.57
C ARG A 141 -16.39 -7.04 -8.07
N PHE A 142 -15.45 -7.96 -7.84
CA PHE A 142 -14.06 -7.81 -8.24
C PHE A 142 -13.91 -7.60 -9.76
N ALA A 143 -14.59 -8.41 -10.58
CA ALA A 143 -14.55 -8.25 -12.04
C ALA A 143 -15.07 -6.87 -12.49
N ALA A 144 -16.16 -6.38 -11.88
CA ALA A 144 -16.69 -5.05 -12.16
C ALA A 144 -15.72 -3.93 -11.74
N LEU A 145 -15.09 -4.05 -10.57
CA LEU A 145 -14.09 -3.10 -10.11
C LEU A 145 -12.82 -3.11 -10.96
N GLU A 146 -12.34 -4.26 -11.43
CA GLU A 146 -11.23 -4.33 -12.36
C GLU A 146 -11.56 -3.64 -13.70
N ALA A 147 -12.78 -3.82 -14.20
CA ALA A 147 -13.26 -3.12 -15.40
C ALA A 147 -13.32 -1.60 -15.17
N LEU A 148 -13.86 -1.15 -14.03
CA LEU A 148 -13.87 0.27 -13.64
C LEU A 148 -12.43 0.82 -13.52
N ASN A 149 -11.51 0.06 -12.94
CA ASN A 149 -10.11 0.46 -12.80
C ASN A 149 -9.41 0.60 -14.17
N ARG A 150 -9.80 -0.18 -15.19
CA ARG A 150 -9.31 -0.02 -16.56
C ARG A 150 -9.84 1.23 -17.26
N LEU A 151 -11.01 1.73 -16.86
CA LEU A 151 -11.57 2.97 -17.40
C LEU A 151 -10.89 4.23 -16.85
N LEU A 152 -10.03 4.10 -15.84
CA LEU A 152 -9.42 5.27 -15.23
C LEU A 152 -8.47 6.03 -16.17
N PRO A 153 -8.48 7.37 -16.11
CA PRO A 153 -7.48 8.16 -16.83
C PRO A 153 -6.07 7.78 -16.40
N VAL A 154 -5.11 7.88 -17.33
CA VAL A 154 -3.70 7.50 -17.12
C VAL A 154 -3.10 8.12 -15.86
N ALA A 155 -3.45 9.37 -15.51
CA ALA A 155 -2.94 10.02 -14.32
C ALA A 155 -3.29 9.29 -13.01
N TYR A 156 -4.48 8.67 -12.92
CA TYR A 156 -4.88 7.87 -11.75
C TYR A 156 -4.09 6.56 -11.70
N ARG A 157 -3.98 5.87 -12.84
CA ARG A 157 -3.17 4.66 -12.99
C ARG A 157 -1.70 4.90 -12.62
N ASN A 158 -1.15 6.05 -13.00
CA ASN A 158 0.20 6.44 -12.62
C ASN A 158 0.38 6.63 -11.10
N GLU A 159 -0.66 7.00 -10.34
CA GLU A 159 -0.56 7.05 -8.88
C GLU A 159 -0.55 5.63 -8.28
N GLN A 160 -1.38 4.72 -8.79
CA GLN A 160 -1.36 3.31 -8.38
C GLN A 160 0.02 2.68 -8.59
N GLU A 161 0.62 2.91 -9.77
CA GLU A 161 1.94 2.39 -10.12
C GLU A 161 3.04 2.95 -9.20
N ARG A 162 3.04 4.26 -8.90
CA ARG A 162 4.00 4.85 -7.95
C ARG A 162 3.91 4.21 -6.57
N HIS A 163 2.69 4.08 -6.05
CA HIS A 163 2.44 3.52 -4.72
C HIS A 163 2.78 2.03 -4.65
N TYR A 164 2.52 1.27 -5.71
CA TYR A 164 2.95 -0.12 -5.83
C TYR A 164 4.48 -0.25 -5.83
N LEU A 165 5.19 0.54 -6.65
CA LEU A 165 6.65 0.49 -6.72
C LEU A 165 7.32 0.88 -5.40
N ALA A 166 6.77 1.85 -4.68
CA ALA A 166 7.21 2.17 -3.31
C ALA A 166 6.93 1.02 -2.33
N SER A 167 5.79 0.34 -2.49
CA SER A 167 5.42 -0.84 -1.69
C SER A 167 6.39 -2.00 -1.87
N LEU A 168 6.92 -2.21 -3.08
CA LEU A 168 7.95 -3.23 -3.33
C LEU A 168 9.23 -2.97 -2.52
N TRP A 169 9.65 -1.70 -2.42
CA TRP A 169 10.85 -1.32 -1.67
C TRP A 169 10.70 -1.67 -0.18
N ILE A 170 9.61 -1.29 0.47
CA ILE A 170 9.33 -1.69 1.85
C ILE A 170 8.86 -3.14 1.97
N GLY A 171 8.75 -3.87 0.86
CA GLY A 171 8.33 -5.26 0.81
C GLY A 171 6.87 -5.51 1.19
N ASN A 172 5.96 -4.54 1.12
CA ASN A 172 4.57 -4.73 1.53
C ASN A 172 3.88 -5.90 0.78
N TRP A 173 3.40 -6.91 1.50
CA TRP A 173 2.69 -8.06 0.96
C TRP A 173 1.20 -7.81 0.68
N ASP A 174 0.65 -6.74 1.23
CA ASP A 174 -0.77 -6.39 1.11
C ASP A 174 -1.00 -4.92 0.69
N PRO A 175 -0.34 -4.42 -0.38
CA PRO A 175 -0.50 -3.02 -0.79
C PRO A 175 -1.89 -2.73 -1.37
N LEU A 176 -2.63 -3.78 -1.76
CA LEU A 176 -4.03 -3.72 -2.13
C LEU A 176 -4.69 -5.06 -1.78
N ASN A 177 -5.62 -5.07 -0.84
CA ASN A 177 -6.21 -6.31 -0.32
C ASN A 177 -7.35 -6.84 -1.22
N CYS A 178 -7.97 -7.95 -0.81
CA CYS A 178 -9.02 -8.63 -1.58
C CYS A 178 -10.30 -7.83 -1.84
N HIS A 179 -10.49 -6.71 -1.15
CA HIS A 179 -11.61 -5.78 -1.32
C HIS A 179 -11.21 -4.51 -2.10
N MET A 180 -9.95 -4.42 -2.53
CA MET A 180 -9.29 -3.23 -3.09
C MET A 180 -9.14 -2.10 -2.07
N GLU A 181 -8.78 -2.46 -0.84
CA GLU A 181 -8.44 -1.54 0.25
C GLU A 181 -6.92 -1.47 0.48
N ASN A 182 -6.44 -0.60 1.37
CA ASN A 182 -5.02 -0.25 1.62
C ASN A 182 -4.35 0.70 0.61
N PHE A 183 -4.98 0.93 -0.54
CA PHE A 183 -4.72 2.08 -1.40
C PHE A 183 -6.04 2.74 -1.78
N GLY A 184 -6.02 4.04 -1.99
CA GLY A 184 -7.18 4.81 -2.42
C GLY A 184 -6.82 6.21 -2.84
N TYR A 185 -7.84 7.05 -3.02
CA TYR A 185 -7.68 8.43 -3.45
C TYR A 185 -8.27 9.39 -2.43
N CYS A 186 -7.62 10.54 -2.29
CA CYS A 186 -8.23 11.68 -1.61
C CYS A 186 -8.91 12.56 -2.65
N ALA A 187 -10.21 12.85 -2.46
CA ALA A 187 -10.86 13.88 -3.23
C ALA A 187 -10.21 15.24 -2.94
N ASP A 188 -9.94 16.00 -4.00
CA ASP A 188 -9.57 17.41 -3.92
C ASP A 188 -10.36 18.24 -4.93
N ALA A 189 -10.45 19.54 -4.68
CA ALA A 189 -11.20 20.48 -5.53
C ALA A 189 -10.57 20.64 -6.93
N THR A 190 -9.32 20.19 -7.14
CA THR A 190 -8.63 20.31 -8.43
C THR A 190 -8.96 19.15 -9.36
N GLY A 191 -9.56 18.07 -8.84
CA GLY A 191 -9.90 16.86 -9.60
C GLY A 191 -8.68 16.06 -10.05
N ALA A 192 -7.49 16.39 -9.52
CA ALA A 192 -6.25 15.67 -9.76
C ALA A 192 -6.17 14.43 -8.87
N PRO A 193 -5.63 13.31 -9.38
CA PRO A 193 -5.48 12.11 -8.57
C PRO A 193 -4.48 12.35 -7.44
N ARG A 194 -4.89 12.02 -6.22
CA ARG A 194 -4.02 12.01 -5.03
C ARG A 194 -4.09 10.65 -4.37
N GLY A 195 -3.20 9.75 -4.81
CA GLY A 195 -3.08 8.42 -4.23
C GLY A 195 -2.65 8.50 -2.77
N MET A 196 -3.12 7.56 -1.95
CA MET A 196 -2.65 7.38 -0.58
C MET A 196 -2.63 5.89 -0.23
N THR A 197 -1.51 5.43 0.35
CA THR A 197 -1.38 4.06 0.87
C THR A 197 -1.52 4.05 2.38
N LEU A 198 -2.28 3.08 2.88
CA LEU A 198 -2.57 2.82 4.29
C LEU A 198 -2.17 1.38 4.64
N ASP A 199 -2.18 1.09 5.94
CA ASP A 199 -1.98 -0.25 6.52
C ASP A 199 -0.70 -0.95 6.03
N PHE A 200 0.38 -0.78 6.80
CA PHE A 200 1.66 -1.41 6.51
C PHE A 200 1.91 -2.65 7.38
N GLY A 201 0.85 -3.26 7.92
CA GLY A 201 0.96 -4.40 8.83
C GLY A 201 1.62 -5.65 8.24
N ALA A 202 1.75 -5.73 6.91
CA ALA A 202 2.43 -6.81 6.18
C ALA A 202 3.69 -6.32 5.41
N ALA A 203 4.33 -5.26 5.89
CA ALA A 203 5.55 -4.69 5.31
C ALA A 203 6.82 -5.06 6.09
N LEU A 204 7.98 -4.76 5.51
CA LEU A 204 9.29 -5.11 6.04
C LEU A 204 9.38 -6.62 6.30
N GLN A 205 9.79 -7.01 7.50
CA GLN A 205 9.88 -8.40 7.94
C GLN A 205 8.53 -8.97 8.41
N MET A 206 7.47 -8.16 8.47
CA MET A 206 6.14 -8.57 8.91
C MET A 206 5.31 -9.24 7.83
N GLY A 207 4.89 -10.48 8.09
CA GLY A 207 3.87 -11.18 7.34
C GLY A 207 2.47 -10.94 7.92
N PHE A 208 1.56 -11.89 7.69
CA PHE A 208 0.20 -11.85 8.21
C PHE A 208 0.11 -12.45 9.61
N GLN A 209 -0.97 -12.09 10.32
CA GLN A 209 -1.33 -12.66 11.63
C GLN A 209 -0.24 -12.53 12.71
N GLY A 210 0.58 -11.48 12.64
CA GLY A 210 1.62 -11.22 13.64
C GLY A 210 2.81 -12.19 13.56
N GLN A 211 3.11 -12.73 12.37
CA GLN A 211 4.26 -13.59 12.14
C GLN A 211 5.28 -12.91 11.22
N LEU A 212 6.54 -13.34 11.31
CA LEU A 212 7.59 -12.92 10.38
C LEU A 212 7.45 -13.63 9.03
N LYS A 213 7.77 -12.93 7.95
CA LYS A 213 7.64 -13.44 6.57
C LYS A 213 8.36 -14.76 6.30
N GLU A 214 9.54 -14.93 6.91
CA GLU A 214 10.38 -16.11 6.79
C GLU A 214 9.66 -17.39 7.26
N ASP A 215 8.78 -17.26 8.25
CA ASP A 215 8.02 -18.36 8.83
C ASP A 215 6.55 -18.39 8.34
N ASN A 216 6.09 -17.34 7.67
CA ASN A 216 4.67 -17.14 7.38
C ASN A 216 4.22 -17.75 6.03
N PHE A 217 5.12 -18.31 5.23
CA PHE A 217 4.77 -18.90 3.92
C PHE A 217 3.66 -19.96 4.02
N GLU A 218 3.80 -20.95 4.90
CA GLU A 218 2.82 -22.04 5.03
C GLU A 218 1.48 -21.53 5.55
N VAL A 219 1.49 -20.55 6.47
CA VAL A 219 0.27 -19.93 6.97
C VAL A 219 -0.47 -19.21 5.86
N VAL A 220 0.23 -18.43 5.04
CA VAL A 220 -0.34 -17.74 3.88
C VAL A 220 -0.93 -18.74 2.89
N VAL A 221 -0.17 -19.76 2.48
CA VAL A 221 -0.64 -20.76 1.52
C VAL A 221 -1.84 -21.55 2.06
N SER A 222 -1.82 -21.90 3.35
CA SER A 222 -2.92 -22.59 4.01
C SER A 222 -4.16 -21.69 4.12
N GLN A 223 -4.00 -20.42 4.51
CA GLN A 223 -5.09 -19.45 4.57
C GLN A 223 -5.76 -19.29 3.20
N ARG A 224 -4.98 -19.31 2.11
CA ARG A 224 -5.49 -19.28 0.74
C ARG A 224 -6.36 -20.49 0.40
N ALA A 225 -6.03 -21.67 0.90
CA ALA A 225 -6.84 -22.87 0.71
C ALA A 225 -8.10 -22.91 1.59
N GLN A 226 -8.05 -22.29 2.78
CA GLN A 226 -9.11 -22.38 3.78
C GLN A 226 -10.19 -21.29 3.66
N LEU A 227 -9.91 -20.15 3.01
CA LEU A 227 -10.88 -19.07 2.79
C LEU A 227 -11.93 -19.42 1.72
N ARG A 228 -12.92 -20.24 2.10
CA ARG A 228 -13.97 -20.73 1.18
C ARG A 228 -14.91 -19.65 0.63
N SER A 229 -14.97 -18.50 1.30
CA SER A 229 -15.83 -17.36 0.96
C SER A 229 -15.22 -16.42 -0.07
N LEU A 230 -13.95 -16.62 -0.46
CA LEU A 230 -13.29 -15.88 -1.53
C LEU A 230 -12.94 -16.82 -2.69
N ALA A 231 -12.70 -16.25 -3.87
CA ALA A 231 -12.19 -17.04 -4.98
C ALA A 231 -10.81 -17.58 -4.60
N PRO A 232 -10.49 -18.85 -4.95
CA PRO A 232 -9.13 -19.34 -4.81
C PRO A 232 -8.18 -18.39 -5.54
N ILE A 233 -7.05 -18.09 -4.91
CA ILE A 233 -6.01 -17.30 -5.57
C ILE A 233 -5.24 -18.29 -6.44
N GLU A 234 -5.34 -18.12 -7.76
CA GLU A 234 -4.72 -18.99 -8.76
C GLU A 234 -3.23 -18.67 -8.99
N GLN A 235 -2.72 -17.60 -8.37
CA GLN A 235 -1.35 -17.12 -8.55
C GLN A 235 -0.34 -17.97 -7.77
N HIS A 236 0.75 -18.39 -8.39
CA HIS A 236 1.80 -19.12 -7.68
C HIS A 236 2.65 -18.14 -6.86
N PHE A 237 2.40 -18.08 -5.54
CA PHE A 237 3.32 -17.45 -4.58
C PHE A 237 4.33 -18.51 -4.16
N ALA A 238 5.61 -18.30 -4.45
CA ALA A 238 6.65 -19.28 -4.15
C ALA A 238 7.33 -18.97 -2.81
N ARG A 239 7.87 -20.02 -2.18
CA ARG A 239 8.61 -19.88 -0.91
C ARG A 239 9.82 -18.94 -1.04
N ALA A 240 10.44 -18.88 -2.22
CA ALA A 240 11.54 -17.95 -2.49
C ALA A 240 11.08 -16.47 -2.47
N ASP A 241 9.81 -16.20 -2.79
CA ASP A 241 9.24 -14.85 -2.78
C ASP A 241 8.77 -14.43 -1.37
N ALA A 242 8.71 -15.40 -0.44
CA ALA A 242 8.30 -15.18 0.94
C ALA A 242 9.42 -14.60 1.83
N ALA A 243 10.64 -14.47 1.33
CA ALA A 243 11.73 -13.89 2.10
C ALA A 243 11.74 -12.36 2.00
N PHE A 244 11.91 -11.67 3.14
CA PHE A 244 12.26 -10.25 3.13
C PHE A 244 13.77 -10.10 3.11
N GLY A 245 14.31 -9.70 1.96
CA GLY A 245 15.75 -9.63 1.73
C GLY A 245 16.21 -8.36 1.03
N PRO A 246 17.53 -8.23 0.82
CA PRO A 246 18.15 -7.05 0.20
C PRO A 246 17.85 -6.91 -1.30
N SER A 247 17.16 -7.87 -1.91
CA SER A 247 16.81 -7.83 -3.33
C SER A 247 15.33 -8.15 -3.52
N LEU A 248 14.74 -7.57 -4.56
CA LEU A 248 13.42 -7.97 -5.03
C LEU A 248 13.48 -9.41 -5.57
N PRO A 249 12.37 -10.17 -5.51
CA PRO A 249 12.28 -11.46 -6.18
C PRO A 249 12.75 -11.40 -7.64
N SER A 250 13.33 -12.51 -8.12
CA SER A 250 13.74 -12.62 -9.52
C SER A 250 12.51 -12.60 -10.44
N GLY A 251 12.50 -11.70 -11.43
CA GLY A 251 11.39 -11.58 -12.37
C GLY A 251 10.98 -10.13 -12.61
N PRO A 252 9.91 -9.92 -13.41
CA PRO A 252 9.37 -8.60 -13.69
C PRO A 252 8.93 -7.91 -12.40
N LEU A 253 9.17 -6.60 -12.31
CA LEU A 253 8.75 -5.76 -11.17
C LEU A 253 7.24 -5.78 -10.92
N ALA A 254 6.43 -6.21 -11.89
CA ALA A 254 4.97 -6.08 -11.91
C ALA A 254 4.19 -7.40 -11.98
N GLY A 255 4.77 -8.48 -11.46
CA GLY A 255 4.09 -9.77 -11.34
C GLY A 255 3.30 -9.85 -10.03
N PRO A 256 1.96 -9.97 -10.04
CA PRO A 256 1.19 -10.15 -8.80
C PRO A 256 1.52 -11.49 -8.11
N GLY A 257 2.11 -12.45 -8.81
CA GLY A 257 2.53 -13.74 -8.26
C GLY A 257 3.59 -13.65 -7.15
N VAL A 258 4.35 -12.55 -7.07
CA VAL A 258 5.33 -12.37 -5.98
C VAL A 258 4.69 -11.92 -4.66
N LEU A 259 3.38 -11.66 -4.67
CA LEU A 259 2.63 -11.25 -3.49
C LEU A 259 1.58 -12.31 -3.12
N PRO A 260 1.40 -12.60 -1.82
CA PRO A 260 0.38 -13.52 -1.31
C PRO A 260 -1.03 -13.32 -1.89
N TYR A 261 -1.46 -12.06 -2.01
CA TYR A 261 -2.78 -11.62 -2.45
C TYR A 261 -2.67 -10.66 -3.64
N GLY A 262 -1.74 -10.90 -4.57
CA GLY A 262 -1.43 -9.93 -5.63
C GLY A 262 -2.49 -9.76 -6.72
N ARG A 263 -3.49 -10.66 -6.84
CA ARG A 263 -4.49 -10.63 -7.94
C ARG A 263 -5.18 -9.29 -8.08
N GLN A 264 -5.44 -8.63 -6.97
CA GLN A 264 -6.13 -7.35 -6.94
C GLN A 264 -5.32 -6.22 -7.59
N LEU A 265 -3.99 -6.38 -7.66
CA LEU A 265 -3.09 -5.41 -8.30
C LEU A 265 -3.00 -5.60 -9.81
N GLU A 266 -3.57 -6.66 -10.38
CA GLU A 266 -3.39 -7.00 -11.80
C GLU A 266 -3.61 -5.82 -12.72
N THR A 267 -4.77 -5.18 -12.62
CA THR A 267 -5.06 -3.96 -13.40
C THR A 267 -4.27 -2.75 -12.93
N CYS A 268 -3.89 -2.66 -11.66
CA CYS A 268 -3.11 -1.52 -11.14
C CYS A 268 -1.70 -1.45 -11.74
N VAL A 269 -1.10 -2.60 -12.05
CA VAL A 269 0.32 -2.69 -12.45
C VAL A 269 0.52 -3.28 -13.85
N GLU A 270 -0.56 -3.54 -14.60
CA GLU A 270 -0.49 -4.21 -15.91
C GLU A 270 0.48 -3.53 -16.88
N ARG A 271 0.55 -2.19 -16.89
CA ARG A 271 1.44 -1.46 -17.79
C ARG A 271 2.91 -1.60 -17.42
N LEU A 272 3.21 -1.79 -16.13
CA LEU A 272 4.58 -1.99 -15.65
C LEU A 272 5.14 -3.36 -16.06
N ARG A 273 4.29 -4.35 -16.39
CA ARG A 273 4.74 -5.70 -16.82
C ARG A 273 5.49 -5.69 -18.13
N ALA A 274 5.16 -4.75 -19.02
CA ALA A 274 5.74 -4.64 -20.34
C ALA A 274 6.97 -3.73 -20.37
N VAL A 275 7.31 -3.06 -19.26
CA VAL A 275 8.42 -2.11 -19.22
C VAL A 275 9.75 -2.84 -19.27
N ASP A 276 10.50 -2.58 -20.33
CA ASP A 276 11.93 -2.86 -20.44
C ASP A 276 12.67 -1.51 -20.55
N PRO A 277 13.30 -1.03 -19.46
CA PRO A 277 13.96 0.26 -19.45
C PRO A 277 15.01 0.46 -20.54
N ASP A 278 15.64 -0.62 -21.03
CA ASP A 278 16.69 -0.52 -22.04
C ASP A 278 16.11 -0.46 -23.46
N ARG A 279 14.89 -0.97 -23.68
CA ARG A 279 14.21 -0.97 -24.98
C ARG A 279 13.22 0.17 -25.15
N ASP A 280 12.58 0.61 -24.07
CA ASP A 280 11.44 1.53 -24.12
C ASP A 280 11.82 3.01 -24.03
N VAL A 281 13.11 3.36 -24.11
CA VAL A 281 13.65 4.71 -23.89
C VAL A 281 12.93 5.82 -24.66
N ALA A 282 12.37 5.52 -25.84
CA ALA A 282 11.60 6.48 -26.64
C ALA A 282 10.37 7.02 -25.90
N THR A 283 9.78 6.23 -25.00
CA THR A 283 8.60 6.59 -24.20
C THR A 283 8.94 7.39 -22.94
N LEU A 284 10.22 7.58 -22.61
CA LEU A 284 10.66 8.27 -21.40
C LEU A 284 10.22 9.74 -21.36
N ALA A 285 10.06 10.38 -22.52
CA ALA A 285 9.59 11.75 -22.63
C ALA A 285 8.09 11.90 -22.34
N ASP A 286 7.32 10.82 -22.48
CA ASP A 286 5.91 10.81 -22.09
C ASP A 286 5.80 10.66 -20.58
N SER A 287 5.34 11.71 -19.89
CA SER A 287 5.10 11.69 -18.44
C SER A 287 4.03 10.67 -18.00
N GLY A 288 3.21 10.20 -18.95
CA GLY A 288 2.17 9.21 -18.75
C GLY A 288 2.63 7.75 -18.89
N SER A 289 3.84 7.50 -19.42
CA SER A 289 4.30 6.16 -19.74
C SER A 289 4.75 5.39 -18.50
N ALA A 290 4.55 4.08 -18.50
CA ALA A 290 4.97 3.19 -17.42
C ALA A 290 6.49 3.21 -17.19
N LEU A 291 7.29 3.43 -18.24
CA LEU A 291 8.73 3.67 -18.12
C LEU A 291 9.02 4.96 -17.37
N SER A 292 8.38 6.07 -17.73
CA SER A 292 8.58 7.35 -17.06
C SER A 292 8.21 7.27 -15.57
N ILE A 293 7.14 6.54 -15.23
CA ILE A 293 6.77 6.27 -13.83
C ILE A 293 7.81 5.42 -13.11
N SER A 294 8.33 4.38 -13.76
CA SER A 294 9.40 3.54 -13.19
C SER A 294 10.65 4.36 -12.88
N VAL A 295 11.11 5.18 -13.83
CA VAL A 295 12.29 6.04 -13.66
C VAL A 295 12.04 7.19 -12.68
N GLU A 296 10.81 7.73 -12.59
CA GLU A 296 10.41 8.67 -11.52
C GLU A 296 10.61 8.03 -10.14
N MET A 297 10.22 6.76 -9.98
CA MET A 297 10.40 6.04 -8.71
C MET A 297 11.86 5.74 -8.42
N ALA A 298 12.68 5.41 -9.44
CA ALA A 298 14.14 5.32 -9.27
C ALA A 298 14.73 6.66 -8.78
N TYR A 299 14.31 7.79 -9.37
CA TYR A 299 14.73 9.13 -8.95
C TYR A 299 14.37 9.41 -7.48
N ARG A 300 13.13 9.12 -7.07
CA ARG A 300 12.67 9.30 -5.68
C ARG A 300 13.48 8.48 -4.70
N LEU A 301 13.72 7.21 -5.00
CA LEU A 301 14.47 6.30 -4.14
C LEU A 301 15.94 6.72 -4.03
N GLN A 302 16.60 7.10 -5.14
CA GLN A 302 18.00 7.53 -5.15
C GLN A 302 18.26 8.77 -4.28
N ARG A 303 17.24 9.60 -4.04
CA ARG A 303 17.34 10.78 -3.18
C ARG A 303 17.30 10.48 -1.68
N ILE A 304 16.82 9.31 -1.29
CA ILE A 304 16.76 8.91 0.12
C ILE A 304 18.16 8.48 0.53
N SER A 305 18.83 9.25 1.39
CA SER A 305 20.18 8.93 1.87
C SER A 305 20.20 7.75 2.86
N ASP A 306 21.35 7.09 2.96
CA ASP A 306 21.57 6.01 3.94
C ASP A 306 21.36 6.53 5.38
N SER A 307 21.80 7.77 5.64
CA SER A 307 21.62 8.42 6.93
C SER A 307 20.16 8.64 7.28
N ALA A 308 19.31 9.00 6.32
CA ALA A 308 17.88 9.16 6.53
C ALA A 308 17.20 7.82 6.84
N ILE A 309 17.59 6.74 6.14
CA ILE A 309 17.09 5.39 6.43
C ILE A 309 17.50 4.98 7.85
N ALA A 310 18.77 5.11 8.21
CA ALA A 310 19.27 4.77 9.53
C ALA A 310 18.59 5.57 10.64
N ALA A 311 18.38 6.87 10.45
CA ALA A 311 17.70 7.73 11.41
C ALA A 311 16.24 7.30 11.65
N VAL A 312 15.48 7.00 10.57
CA VAL A 312 14.10 6.53 10.70
C VAL A 312 14.02 5.16 11.38
N VAL A 313 14.95 4.25 11.07
CA VAL A 313 15.03 2.94 11.74
C VAL A 313 15.30 3.10 13.23
N ALA A 314 16.25 3.95 13.61
CA ALA A 314 16.57 4.23 15.01
C ALA A 314 15.39 4.86 15.75
N ASP A 315 14.75 5.91 15.19
CA ASP A 315 13.59 6.57 15.80
C ASP A 315 12.41 5.61 16.04
N CYS A 316 12.06 4.81 15.03
CA CYS A 316 10.91 3.93 15.14
C CYS A 316 11.14 2.72 16.06
N ARG A 317 12.41 2.39 16.36
CA ARG A 317 12.79 1.23 17.18
C ARG A 317 13.46 1.56 18.51
N ALA A 318 13.61 2.85 18.83
CA ALA A 318 14.26 3.33 20.06
C ALA A 318 13.68 2.76 21.37
N ASP A 319 12.45 2.25 21.36
CA ASP A 319 11.79 1.65 22.52
C ASP A 319 11.86 0.10 22.49
N PRO A 320 12.73 -0.53 23.30
CA PRO A 320 12.83 -1.98 23.37
C PRO A 320 11.62 -2.53 24.13
N ALA A 321 10.65 -3.05 23.39
CA ALA A 321 9.54 -3.80 24.00
C ALA A 321 10.09 -5.03 24.76
N PRO A 322 9.79 -5.19 26.06
CA PRO A 322 10.07 -6.44 26.76
C PRO A 322 9.16 -7.55 26.21
N ASP A 323 9.74 -8.74 26.04
CA ASP A 323 9.05 -9.99 25.67
C ASP A 323 8.31 -9.99 24.32
N ASP A 324 9.09 -10.20 23.26
CA ASP A 324 8.57 -10.77 22.02
C ASP A 324 9.38 -12.02 21.68
N THR A 325 8.70 -13.15 21.43
CA THR A 325 9.31 -14.44 21.09
C THR A 325 9.82 -14.51 19.66
N LEU A 326 9.44 -13.56 18.80
CA LEU A 326 9.87 -13.53 17.40
C LEU A 326 11.33 -13.08 17.28
N ALA A 327 12.06 -13.72 16.36
CA ALA A 327 13.47 -13.44 16.08
C ALA A 327 13.64 -12.18 15.20
N TRP A 328 13.30 -11.02 15.74
CA TRP A 328 13.41 -9.74 15.03
C TRP A 328 14.88 -9.39 14.71
N ARG A 329 15.13 -8.93 13.48
CA ARG A 329 16.43 -8.36 13.10
C ARG A 329 16.76 -7.12 13.92
N ARG A 330 18.06 -6.90 14.16
CA ARG A 330 18.57 -5.69 14.83
C ARG A 330 18.38 -4.45 13.95
N GLU A 331 18.48 -3.27 14.55
CA GLU A 331 18.30 -1.98 13.84
C GLU A 331 19.32 -1.78 12.72
N ASP A 332 20.60 -2.05 12.98
CA ASP A 332 21.68 -1.97 12.00
C ASP A 332 21.46 -2.92 10.82
N GLU A 333 20.97 -4.13 11.10
CA GLU A 333 20.62 -5.12 10.08
C GLU A 333 19.44 -4.67 9.21
N VAL A 334 18.40 -4.06 9.80
CA VAL A 334 17.26 -3.55 9.04
C VAL A 334 17.63 -2.32 8.22
N ALA A 335 18.42 -1.40 8.76
CA ALA A 335 18.92 -0.26 8.00
C ALA A 335 19.77 -0.73 6.80
N ALA A 336 20.72 -1.64 7.02
CA ALA A 336 21.55 -2.20 5.94
C ALA A 336 20.71 -2.92 4.88
N LEU A 337 19.71 -3.70 5.29
CA LEU A 337 18.80 -4.38 4.37
C LEU A 337 18.00 -3.37 3.54
N MET A 338 17.45 -2.33 4.16
CA MET A 338 16.67 -1.31 3.46
C MET A 338 17.49 -0.49 2.46
N ILE A 339 18.76 -0.21 2.79
CA ILE A 339 19.73 0.44 1.89
C ILE A 339 20.01 -0.45 0.67
N ALA A 340 20.38 -1.71 0.89
CA ALA A 340 20.66 -2.66 -0.20
C ALA A 340 19.42 -2.88 -1.08
N ARG A 341 18.24 -2.97 -0.47
CA ARG A 341 16.97 -3.14 -1.18
C ARG A 341 16.60 -1.90 -1.99
N ARG A 342 16.84 -0.69 -1.48
CA ARG A 342 16.68 0.57 -2.23
C ARG A 342 17.55 0.53 -3.49
N GLU A 343 18.79 0.09 -3.38
CA GLU A 343 19.74 0.01 -4.51
C GLU A 343 19.28 -0.99 -5.58
N ASP A 344 18.81 -2.18 -5.17
CA ASP A 344 18.24 -3.15 -6.12
C ASP A 344 17.00 -2.59 -6.83
N CYS A 345 16.09 -1.91 -6.09
CA CYS A 345 14.95 -1.23 -6.67
C CYS A 345 15.37 -0.18 -7.70
N VAL A 346 16.29 0.74 -7.35
CA VAL A 346 16.79 1.80 -8.24
C VAL A 346 17.40 1.21 -9.51
N ARG A 347 18.21 0.16 -9.37
CA ARG A 347 18.81 -0.53 -10.51
C ARG A 347 17.74 -1.09 -11.46
N ARG A 348 16.74 -1.80 -10.94
CA ARG A 348 15.67 -2.43 -11.74
C ARG A 348 14.70 -1.44 -12.36
N LEU A 349 14.50 -0.29 -11.72
CA LEU A 349 13.57 0.76 -12.17
C LEU A 349 14.14 1.67 -13.27
N GLY A 350 15.37 1.42 -13.73
CA GLY A 350 15.98 2.18 -14.82
C GLY A 350 16.94 3.27 -14.34
N HIS A 351 17.80 2.98 -13.37
CA HIS A 351 18.85 3.89 -12.85
C HIS A 351 19.57 4.70 -13.94
N GLY A 352 19.96 4.07 -15.05
CA GLY A 352 20.69 4.71 -16.16
C GLY A 352 19.94 5.90 -16.79
N TRP A 353 18.62 5.96 -16.63
CA TRP A 353 17.77 6.99 -17.22
C TRP A 353 17.38 8.11 -16.27
N VAL A 354 17.68 8.00 -14.97
CA VAL A 354 17.25 8.96 -13.94
C VAL A 354 17.67 10.40 -14.28
N LYS A 355 18.93 10.61 -14.67
CA LYS A 355 19.44 11.93 -15.03
C LYS A 355 18.70 12.50 -16.26
N ARG A 356 18.46 11.67 -17.27
CA ARG A 356 17.74 12.08 -18.49
C ARG A 356 16.28 12.41 -18.19
N TRP A 357 15.62 11.57 -17.41
CA TRP A 357 14.25 11.79 -16.96
C TRP A 357 14.12 13.09 -16.17
N ALA A 358 15.03 13.36 -15.23
CA ALA A 358 15.01 14.58 -14.43
C ALA A 358 15.21 15.85 -15.29
N THR A 359 15.96 15.75 -16.39
CA THR A 359 16.08 16.85 -17.37
C THR A 359 14.80 17.03 -18.19
N LEU A 360 14.24 15.93 -18.73
CA LEU A 360 13.01 15.97 -19.53
C LEU A 360 11.80 16.47 -18.71
N HIS A 361 11.74 16.10 -17.43
CA HIS A 361 10.64 16.39 -16.52
C HIS A 361 11.06 17.33 -15.38
N ALA A 362 11.87 18.35 -15.70
CA ALA A 362 12.52 19.20 -14.69
C ALA A 362 11.58 19.84 -13.66
N ALA A 363 10.38 20.27 -14.07
CA ALA A 363 9.39 20.81 -13.15
C ALA A 363 8.89 19.75 -12.15
N ARG A 364 8.63 18.53 -12.63
CA ARG A 364 8.21 17.40 -11.79
C ARG A 364 9.33 16.97 -10.84
N ALA A 365 10.55 16.86 -11.33
CA ALA A 365 11.73 16.52 -10.51
C ALA A 365 11.93 17.54 -9.38
N ARG A 366 11.83 18.85 -9.68
CA ARG A 366 11.89 19.91 -8.65
C ARG A 366 10.77 19.81 -7.61
N ALA A 367 9.53 19.55 -8.04
CA ALA A 367 8.40 19.41 -7.12
C ALA A 367 8.58 18.21 -6.18
N ILE A 368 9.10 17.10 -6.70
CA ILE A 368 9.45 15.91 -5.92
C ILE A 368 10.55 16.24 -4.93
N ALA A 369 11.62 16.90 -5.39
CA ALA A 369 12.75 17.26 -4.55
C ALA A 369 12.31 18.11 -3.36
N LEU A 370 11.57 19.19 -3.60
CA LEU A 370 11.07 20.08 -2.56
C LEU A 370 10.22 19.33 -1.50
N ARG A 371 9.42 18.36 -1.93
CA ARG A 371 8.61 17.55 -1.01
C ARG A 371 9.47 16.59 -0.19
N GLN A 372 10.43 15.91 -0.81
CA GLN A 372 11.32 14.97 -0.13
C GLN A 372 12.30 15.69 0.80
N ASP A 373 12.82 16.87 0.44
CA ASP A 373 13.79 17.62 1.24
C ASP A 373 13.23 17.87 2.65
N ARG A 374 11.96 18.30 2.76
CA ARG A 374 11.29 18.48 4.06
C ARG A 374 11.22 17.18 4.88
N LEU A 375 10.82 16.09 4.25
CA LEU A 375 10.67 14.79 4.92
C LEU A 375 12.01 14.20 5.36
N LEU A 376 13.05 14.39 4.54
CA LEU A 376 14.42 13.95 4.84
C LEU A 376 15.03 14.81 5.96
N GLU A 377 14.79 16.13 5.96
CA GLU A 377 15.19 17.01 7.06
C GLU A 377 14.50 16.61 8.37
N ASP A 378 13.19 16.38 8.35
CA ASP A 378 12.42 15.97 9.53
C ASP A 378 12.94 14.63 10.09
N ALA A 379 13.21 13.65 9.20
CA ALA A 379 13.77 12.36 9.57
C ALA A 379 15.15 12.47 10.26
N MET A 380 15.98 13.45 9.87
CA MET A 380 17.30 13.66 10.45
C MET A 380 17.27 14.51 11.73
N ARG A 381 16.18 15.25 11.99
CA ARG A 381 16.03 16.13 13.17
C ARG A 381 15.44 15.43 14.38
N CYS A 382 14.91 14.22 14.24
CA CYS A 382 14.33 13.44 15.34
C CYS A 382 15.24 12.28 15.79
N PRO A 383 16.28 12.52 16.61
CA PRO A 383 16.69 11.55 17.61
C PRO A 383 15.94 11.89 18.89
N SER A 384 14.79 11.24 19.14
CA SER A 384 14.12 11.30 20.44
C SER A 384 14.25 9.99 21.18
#